data_AF-A0A1B6IAB4-F1
#
_entry.id   AF-A0A1B6IAB4-F1
#
_cell.length_a   1.000
_cell.length_b   1.000
_cell.length_c   1.000
_cell.angle_alpha   90.00
_cell.angle_beta   90.00
_cell.angle_gamma   90.00
#
_symmetry.space_group_name_H-M   'P 1'
#
loop_
_entity.id
_entity.type
_entity.pdbx_description
1 polymer ?
#
loop_
_entity_poly.entity_id
_entity_poly.type
_entity_poly.pdbx_seq_one_letter_code
_entity_poly.pdbx_strand_id
1 'polypeptide(L)'
;LHCADAEGTAAMVCNALPEYAPPTIRKLENSSDFAFSFLAHKINNLRGPYEENRGMRDILQVGNLMKLNNKTQLGMWQPDSQCDQLHGSDTQTFPPFLHSTDSIAIFISDICQVLSLYFENEDYLQGLLVYKFILSEQWLNSVANNTENSCYCLEGKDQFCQHNGVRDISQCMKAPVVMSLPHFYLGDPEFRNYARGMRPHRDSHTSALYIEPQTGTPVKAAKRIQFN
;
A
#
# COMPACT_ATOMS: atom_id res chain seq x y z
N LEU A 1 -4.14 -18.56 -17.48
CA LEU A 1 -5.31 -18.66 -18.36
C LEU A 1 -4.90 -19.47 -19.58
N HIS A 2 -5.51 -20.64 -19.75
CA HIS A 2 -5.27 -21.49 -20.91
C HIS A 2 -6.19 -21.06 -22.04
N CYS A 3 -5.62 -20.66 -23.18
CA CYS A 3 -6.32 -20.04 -24.29
C CYS A 3 -6.20 -20.83 -25.60
N ALA A 4 -5.46 -21.94 -25.63
CA ALA A 4 -5.31 -22.77 -26.83
C ALA A 4 -6.65 -23.30 -27.36
N ASP A 5 -7.53 -23.76 -26.45
CA ASP A 5 -8.81 -24.37 -26.79
C ASP A 5 -9.99 -23.60 -26.16
N ALA A 6 -9.84 -22.30 -25.94
CA ALA A 6 -10.88 -21.49 -25.31
C ALA A 6 -12.06 -21.28 -26.28
N GLU A 7 -13.28 -21.57 -25.82
CA GLU A 7 -14.52 -21.37 -26.57
C GLU A 7 -15.45 -20.35 -25.89
N GLY A 8 -16.43 -19.84 -26.63
CA GLY A 8 -17.47 -18.96 -26.09
C GLY A 8 -16.90 -17.70 -25.41
N THR A 9 -17.34 -17.44 -24.19
CA THR A 9 -16.91 -16.26 -23.40
C THR A 9 -15.42 -16.31 -23.05
N ALA A 10 -14.85 -17.50 -22.83
CA ALA A 10 -13.42 -17.65 -22.58
C ALA A 10 -12.61 -17.25 -23.82
N ALA A 11 -13.06 -17.61 -25.02
CA ALA A 11 -12.43 -17.19 -26.28
C ALA A 11 -12.44 -15.66 -26.44
N MET A 12 -13.57 -15.01 -26.12
CA MET A 12 -13.67 -13.55 -26.16
C MET A 12 -12.66 -12.89 -25.21
N VAL A 13 -12.52 -13.39 -23.97
CA VAL A 13 -11.52 -12.89 -23.02
C VAL A 13 -10.11 -13.12 -23.53
N CYS A 14 -9.79 -14.33 -23.98
CA CYS A 14 -8.46 -14.67 -24.53
C CYS A 14 -8.07 -13.77 -25.72
N ASN A 15 -9.02 -13.42 -26.58
CA ASN A 15 -8.80 -12.53 -27.72
C ASN A 15 -8.61 -11.05 -27.33
N ALA A 16 -9.20 -10.62 -26.21
CA ALA A 16 -9.07 -9.25 -25.72
C ALA A 16 -7.78 -9.01 -24.93
N LEU A 17 -7.24 -10.05 -24.27
CA LEU A 17 -6.05 -9.92 -23.40
C LEU A 17 -4.81 -9.32 -24.08
N PRO A 18 -4.45 -9.61 -25.35
CA PRO A 18 -3.31 -8.97 -25.99
C PRO A 18 -3.35 -7.43 -26.00
N GLU A 19 -4.55 -6.84 -26.02
CA GLU A 19 -4.74 -5.38 -26.07
C GLU A 19 -5.02 -4.80 -24.68
N TYR A 20 -5.80 -5.50 -23.86
CA TYR A 20 -6.34 -4.98 -22.60
C TYR A 20 -5.78 -5.65 -21.34
N ALA A 21 -4.81 -6.56 -21.46
CA ALA A 21 -4.23 -7.23 -20.30
C ALA A 21 -3.63 -6.20 -19.33
N PRO A 22 -3.97 -6.27 -18.04
CA PRO A 22 -3.29 -5.48 -17.04
C PRO A 22 -1.84 -5.95 -16.88
N PRO A 23 -0.97 -5.14 -16.25
CA PRO A 23 0.43 -5.51 -16.01
C PRO A 23 0.60 -6.85 -15.28
N THR A 24 -0.35 -7.24 -14.43
CA THR A 24 -0.35 -8.51 -13.68
C THR A 24 -0.58 -9.74 -14.55
N ILE A 25 -1.00 -9.59 -15.80
CA ILE A 25 -1.18 -10.68 -16.76
C ILE A 25 -0.15 -10.52 -17.88
N ARG A 26 0.65 -11.57 -18.12
CA ARG A 26 1.62 -11.61 -19.21
C ARG A 26 1.35 -12.80 -20.13
N LYS A 27 1.60 -12.62 -21.42
CA LYS A 27 1.60 -13.73 -22.38
C LYS A 27 2.77 -14.67 -22.09
N LEU A 28 2.54 -15.97 -22.21
CA LEU A 28 3.60 -16.98 -22.13
C LEU A 28 4.33 -17.08 -23.49
N GLU A 29 5.65 -17.24 -23.44
CA GLU A 29 6.45 -17.41 -24.66
C GLU A 29 6.03 -18.69 -25.39
N ASN A 30 5.94 -18.59 -26.72
CA ASN A 30 5.55 -19.70 -27.60
C ASN A 30 4.22 -20.39 -27.21
N SER A 31 3.31 -19.66 -26.57
CA SER A 31 1.99 -20.16 -26.19
C SER A 31 0.90 -19.11 -26.46
N SER A 32 -0.33 -19.56 -26.66
CA SER A 32 -1.53 -18.72 -26.64
C SER A 32 -1.95 -18.34 -25.21
N ASP A 33 -1.35 -18.98 -24.21
CA ASP A 33 -1.72 -18.85 -22.80
C ASP A 33 -1.15 -17.59 -22.14
N PHE A 34 -1.79 -17.23 -21.03
CA PHE A 34 -1.38 -16.11 -20.20
C PHE A 34 -1.09 -16.57 -18.77
N ALA A 35 -0.07 -15.99 -18.15
CA ALA A 35 0.23 -16.18 -16.74
C ALA A 35 -0.17 -14.95 -15.93
N PHE A 36 -0.73 -15.18 -14.75
CA PHE A 36 -0.96 -14.15 -13.75
C PHE A 36 0.21 -14.11 -12.76
N SER A 37 0.61 -12.91 -12.37
CA SER A 37 1.56 -12.70 -11.27
C SER A 37 1.28 -11.37 -10.59
N PHE A 38 1.19 -11.40 -9.26
CA PHE A 38 1.06 -10.20 -8.45
C PHE A 38 2.22 -9.21 -8.66
N LEU A 39 3.45 -9.69 -8.85
CA LEU A 39 4.66 -8.87 -8.74
C LEU A 39 5.61 -8.95 -9.95
N ALA A 40 5.44 -9.89 -10.88
CA ALA A 40 6.39 -10.03 -12.01
C ALA A 40 6.52 -8.74 -12.83
N HIS A 41 5.45 -7.98 -12.97
CA HIS A 41 5.44 -6.70 -13.70
C HIS A 41 6.24 -5.58 -13.05
N LYS A 42 6.72 -5.78 -11.82
CA LYS A 42 7.62 -4.88 -11.11
C LYS A 42 9.09 -5.15 -11.42
N ILE A 43 9.40 -6.31 -12.01
CA ILE A 43 10.76 -6.62 -12.46
C ILE A 43 11.10 -5.69 -13.62
N ASN A 44 12.19 -4.94 -13.49
CA ASN A 44 12.66 -3.97 -14.50
C ASN A 44 11.66 -2.85 -14.86
N ASN A 45 10.68 -2.58 -13.99
CA ASN A 45 9.70 -1.51 -14.18
C ASN A 45 9.79 -0.53 -13.01
N LEU A 46 10.63 0.49 -13.18
CA LEU A 46 10.79 1.55 -12.19
C LEU A 46 9.53 2.42 -12.18
N ARG A 47 8.90 2.56 -11.01
CA ARG A 47 7.89 3.60 -10.80
C ARG A 47 8.60 4.93 -10.59
N GLY A 48 8.08 5.99 -11.20
CA GLY A 48 8.68 7.31 -11.16
C GLY A 48 8.78 7.94 -12.54
N PRO A 49 9.35 9.16 -12.63
CA PRO A 49 10.23 9.74 -11.61
C PRO A 49 9.50 10.27 -10.37
N TYR A 50 10.18 10.19 -9.23
CA TYR A 50 9.82 10.86 -7.98
C TYR A 50 10.55 12.22 -7.90
N GLU A 51 9.84 13.25 -7.47
CA GLU A 51 10.41 14.53 -7.06
C GLU A 51 10.31 14.60 -5.54
N GLU A 52 11.45 14.81 -4.88
CA GLU A 52 11.59 14.77 -3.42
C GLU A 52 12.31 16.02 -2.95
N ASN A 53 11.90 16.52 -1.78
CA ASN A 53 12.51 17.69 -1.19
C ASN A 53 13.86 17.33 -0.56
N ARG A 54 14.90 18.06 -0.99
CA ARG A 54 16.29 17.84 -0.58
C ARG A 54 16.64 18.43 0.80
N GLY A 55 15.74 19.19 1.43
CA GLY A 55 15.97 19.81 2.73
C GLY A 55 16.92 21.01 2.74
N MET A 56 17.34 21.53 1.56
CA MET A 56 18.34 22.61 1.47
C MET A 56 17.88 23.96 2.06
N ARG A 57 16.56 24.24 2.05
CA ARG A 57 15.98 25.47 2.61
C ARG A 57 15.43 25.26 4.02
N ASP A 58 14.86 24.08 4.24
CA ASP A 58 14.29 23.64 5.50
C ASP A 58 14.56 22.15 5.64
N ILE A 59 15.42 21.79 6.60
CA ILE A 59 15.79 20.40 6.85
C ILE A 59 14.60 19.57 7.34
N LEU A 60 13.58 20.21 7.91
CA LEU A 60 12.35 19.53 8.35
C LEU A 60 11.49 19.05 7.18
N GLN A 61 11.84 19.40 5.95
CA GLN A 61 11.18 18.96 4.74
C GLN A 61 11.95 17.89 3.97
N VAL A 62 13.16 17.50 4.41
CA VAL A 62 13.94 16.48 3.71
C VAL A 62 13.17 15.17 3.63
N GLY A 63 13.25 14.49 2.50
CA GLY A 63 12.59 13.21 2.32
C GLY A 63 11.13 13.31 1.85
N ASN A 64 10.51 14.49 1.94
CA ASN A 64 9.11 14.66 1.58
C ASN A 64 8.92 14.59 0.06
N LEU A 65 8.07 13.67 -0.39
CA LEU A 65 7.66 13.53 -1.78
C LEU A 65 6.82 14.73 -2.20
N MET A 66 7.22 15.33 -3.31
CA MET A 66 6.56 16.47 -3.94
C MET A 66 5.74 16.05 -5.14
N LYS A 67 6.28 15.18 -6.00
CA LYS A 67 5.58 14.69 -7.21
C LYS A 67 5.94 13.25 -7.53
N LEU A 68 5.00 12.57 -8.16
CA LEU A 68 5.17 11.31 -8.86
C LEU A 68 4.71 11.50 -10.30
N ASN A 69 5.58 11.28 -11.29
CA ASN A 69 5.25 11.49 -12.70
C ASN A 69 4.70 12.90 -13.00
N ASN A 70 5.33 13.93 -12.43
CA ASN A 70 4.89 15.33 -12.49
C ASN A 70 3.49 15.61 -11.90
N LYS A 71 2.93 14.69 -11.12
CA LYS A 71 1.63 14.86 -10.44
C LYS A 71 1.80 14.89 -8.93
N THR A 72 0.99 15.70 -8.27
CA THR A 72 0.85 15.75 -6.81
C THR A 72 -0.30 14.87 -6.30
N GLN A 73 -1.08 14.32 -7.21
CA GLN A 73 -2.18 13.41 -6.95
C GLN A 73 -1.88 12.02 -7.53
N LEU A 74 -2.35 10.98 -6.85
CA LEU A 74 -2.12 9.58 -7.20
C LEU A 74 -3.00 9.12 -8.38
N GLY A 75 -4.21 9.68 -8.50
CA GLY A 75 -5.20 9.31 -9.52
C GLY A 75 -5.82 7.92 -9.32
N MET A 76 -5.79 7.41 -8.08
CA MET A 76 -6.29 6.08 -7.74
C MET A 76 -7.51 6.12 -6.83
N TRP A 77 -7.68 7.20 -6.09
CA TRP A 77 -8.75 7.38 -5.11
C TRP A 77 -9.68 8.51 -5.52
N GLN A 78 -10.65 8.85 -4.67
CA GLN A 78 -11.59 9.92 -4.99
C GLN A 78 -10.83 11.22 -5.36
N PRO A 79 -11.08 11.81 -6.55
CA PRO A 79 -10.39 13.02 -6.98
C PRO A 79 -10.53 14.15 -5.96
N ASP A 80 -9.47 14.95 -5.82
CA ASP A 80 -9.42 16.12 -4.93
C ASP A 80 -9.67 15.82 -3.43
N SER A 81 -9.52 14.55 -3.04
CA SER A 81 -9.60 14.11 -1.64
C SER A 81 -8.21 13.94 -1.00
N GLN A 82 -8.17 13.85 0.33
CA GLN A 82 -6.95 13.53 1.08
C GLN A 82 -6.36 12.17 0.72
N CYS A 83 -7.19 11.19 0.35
CA CYS A 83 -6.76 9.85 -0.02
C CYS A 83 -5.91 9.83 -1.30
N ASP A 84 -6.16 10.78 -2.21
CA ASP A 84 -5.48 10.86 -3.51
C ASP A 84 -4.25 11.78 -3.50
N GLN A 85 -3.94 12.44 -2.38
CA GLN A 85 -2.80 13.34 -2.27
C GLN A 85 -1.48 12.58 -2.04
N LEU A 86 -0.47 12.87 -2.85
CA LEU A 86 0.90 12.42 -2.61
C LEU A 86 1.56 13.32 -1.56
N HIS A 87 2.04 12.72 -0.47
CA HIS A 87 2.83 13.38 0.56
C HIS A 87 3.59 12.34 1.40
N GLY A 88 4.40 12.81 2.34
CA GLY A 88 5.23 11.96 3.19
C GLY A 88 6.49 11.47 2.49
N SER A 89 7.18 10.52 3.10
CA SER A 89 8.46 9.97 2.62
C SER A 89 8.26 8.72 1.76
N ASP A 90 9.25 8.41 0.93
CA ASP A 90 9.34 7.13 0.21
C ASP A 90 9.86 5.97 1.08
N THR A 91 10.01 6.20 2.39
CA THR A 91 10.57 5.33 3.44
C THR A 91 12.09 5.27 3.56
N GLN A 92 12.84 6.01 2.74
CA GLN A 92 14.31 6.00 2.78
C GLN A 92 14.89 7.08 3.69
N THR A 93 14.29 8.27 3.69
CA THR A 93 14.79 9.43 4.45
C THR A 93 13.63 10.11 5.15
N PHE A 94 13.85 10.52 6.40
CA PHE A 94 12.89 11.31 7.19
C PHE A 94 13.57 12.57 7.73
N PRO A 95 12.78 13.61 8.09
CA PRO A 95 13.28 14.76 8.83
C PRO A 95 14.00 14.37 10.13
N PRO A 96 15.09 15.08 10.49
CA PRO A 96 15.76 14.92 11.77
C PRO A 96 14.96 15.53 12.94
N PHE A 97 15.43 15.29 14.16
CA PHE A 97 14.89 15.86 15.41
C PHE A 97 13.45 15.44 15.72
N LEU A 98 13.16 14.15 15.55
CA LEU A 98 11.83 13.61 15.82
C LEU A 98 11.47 13.67 17.30
N HIS A 99 10.19 13.97 17.56
CA HIS A 99 9.54 13.95 18.86
C HIS A 99 8.49 12.84 18.94
N SER A 100 8.13 12.44 20.16
CA SER A 100 7.10 11.42 20.40
C SER A 100 5.68 11.88 20.04
N THR A 101 5.48 13.18 19.84
CA THR A 101 4.22 13.76 19.34
C THR A 101 4.10 13.77 17.82
N ASP A 102 5.18 13.46 17.11
CA ASP A 102 5.20 13.51 15.65
C ASP A 102 4.43 12.34 15.05
N SER A 103 3.88 12.57 13.87
CA SER A 103 3.33 11.52 13.01
C SER A 103 4.15 11.44 11.73
N ILE A 104 4.33 10.23 11.23
CA ILE A 104 5.14 9.96 10.03
C ILE A 104 4.20 9.51 8.92
N ALA A 105 4.23 10.22 7.79
CA ALA A 105 3.54 9.80 6.58
C ALA A 105 4.51 9.10 5.63
N ILE A 106 4.14 7.93 5.11
CA ILE A 106 4.93 7.20 4.10
C ILE A 106 4.09 6.84 2.89
N PHE A 107 4.61 7.09 1.69
CA PHE A 107 3.97 6.63 0.48
C PHE A 107 4.40 5.21 0.13
N ILE A 108 3.44 4.29 0.10
CA ILE A 108 3.67 2.92 -0.35
C ILE A 108 3.16 2.76 -1.77
N SER A 109 4.08 2.83 -2.73
CA SER A 109 3.72 2.72 -4.15
C SER A 109 2.98 1.42 -4.47
N ASP A 110 3.33 0.30 -3.84
CA ASP A 110 2.74 -1.04 -4.10
C ASP A 110 1.23 -1.09 -3.95
N ILE A 111 0.68 -0.27 -3.04
CA ILE A 111 -0.76 -0.17 -2.77
C ILE A 111 -1.32 1.21 -3.13
N CYS A 112 -0.50 2.07 -3.74
CA CYS A 112 -0.82 3.43 -4.14
C CYS A 112 -1.45 4.26 -3.00
N GLN A 113 -0.93 4.19 -1.78
CA GLN A 113 -1.46 4.94 -0.64
C GLN A 113 -0.36 5.59 0.19
N VAL A 114 -0.71 6.72 0.80
CA VAL A 114 0.05 7.29 1.91
C VAL A 114 -0.48 6.70 3.21
N LEU A 115 0.43 6.22 4.05
CA LEU A 115 0.14 5.60 5.34
C LEU A 115 0.64 6.50 6.46
N SER A 116 -0.18 6.69 7.48
CA SER A 116 0.19 7.41 8.70
C SER A 116 0.65 6.44 9.77
N LEU A 117 1.81 6.73 10.35
CA LEU A 117 2.40 6.00 11.47
C LEU A 117 2.52 6.92 12.67
N TYR A 118 2.33 6.35 13.85
CA TYR A 118 2.34 7.07 15.12
C TYR A 118 3.38 6.47 16.03
N PHE A 119 4.00 7.33 16.85
CA PHE A 119 4.92 6.91 17.87
C PHE A 119 4.24 5.92 18.83
N GLU A 120 4.89 4.78 19.07
CA GLU A 120 4.46 3.79 20.05
C GLU A 120 5.33 3.89 21.30
N ASN A 121 6.65 3.75 21.15
CA ASN A 121 7.60 3.76 22.24
C ASN A 121 9.04 3.99 21.76
N GLU A 122 9.91 4.31 22.70
CA GLU A 122 11.36 4.26 22.52
C GLU A 122 11.86 2.80 22.63
N ASP A 123 12.88 2.46 21.84
CA ASP A 123 13.51 1.15 21.85
C ASP A 123 15.03 1.29 21.60
N TYR A 124 15.79 0.24 21.85
CA TYR A 124 17.24 0.19 21.61
C TYR A 124 17.61 -0.97 20.69
N LEU A 125 18.05 -0.65 19.47
CA LEU A 125 18.53 -1.63 18.51
C LEU A 125 20.07 -1.62 18.52
N GLN A 126 20.67 -2.68 19.08
CA GLN A 126 22.13 -2.81 19.19
C GLN A 126 22.79 -1.62 19.90
N GLY A 127 22.12 -1.05 20.91
CA GLY A 127 22.59 0.11 21.67
C GLY A 127 22.27 1.47 21.04
N LEU A 128 21.66 1.51 19.86
CA LEU A 128 21.17 2.73 19.22
C LEU A 128 19.74 3.03 19.67
N LEU A 129 19.50 4.22 20.21
CA LEU A 129 18.15 4.71 20.51
C LEU A 129 17.36 4.85 19.21
N VAL A 130 16.16 4.28 19.18
CA VAL A 130 15.23 4.42 18.07
C VAL A 130 13.84 4.72 18.58
N TYR A 131 13.07 5.48 17.81
CA TYR A 131 11.64 5.62 17.99
C TYR A 131 10.92 4.62 17.11
N LYS A 132 10.05 3.81 17.73
CA LYS A 132 9.20 2.87 17.03
C LYS A 132 7.88 3.56 16.67
N PHE A 133 7.64 3.69 15.38
CA PHE A 133 6.38 4.13 14.82
C PHE A 133 5.59 2.93 14.30
N ILE A 134 4.30 2.88 14.59
CA ILE A 134 3.39 1.82 14.14
C ILE A 134 2.32 2.38 13.23
N LEU A 135 1.85 1.54 12.31
CA LEU A 135 0.73 1.89 11.45
C LEU A 135 -0.55 2.15 12.26
N SER A 136 -1.32 3.15 11.84
CA SER A 136 -2.64 3.44 12.42
C SER A 136 -3.55 2.21 12.44
N GLU A 137 -4.11 1.88 13.60
CA GLU A 137 -5.12 0.83 13.69
C GLU A 137 -6.43 1.22 12.98
N GLN A 138 -6.61 2.51 12.65
CA GLN A 138 -7.77 3.03 11.92
C GLN A 138 -7.59 3.02 10.40
N TRP A 139 -6.40 2.64 9.90
CA TRP A 139 -6.06 2.74 8.49
C TRP A 139 -7.03 2.01 7.57
N LEU A 140 -7.49 0.81 7.96
CA LEU A 140 -8.43 -0.03 7.19
C LEU A 140 -9.81 -0.11 7.84
N ASN A 141 -10.17 0.82 8.72
CA ASN A 141 -11.53 0.86 9.27
C ASN A 141 -12.56 1.15 8.16
N SER A 142 -13.76 0.59 8.32
CA SER A 142 -14.89 0.91 7.46
C SER A 142 -15.26 2.39 7.57
N VAL A 143 -16.01 2.90 6.57
CA VAL A 143 -16.46 4.30 6.58
C VAL A 143 -17.34 4.62 7.80
N ALA A 144 -18.07 3.63 8.31
CA ALA A 144 -18.88 3.77 9.53
C ALA A 144 -18.02 3.99 10.79
N ASN A 145 -16.83 3.38 10.85
CA ASN A 145 -15.93 3.47 12.00
C ASN A 145 -14.88 4.58 11.85
N ASN A 146 -14.55 4.98 10.62
CA ASN A 146 -13.68 6.12 10.33
C ASN A 146 -14.13 6.80 9.02
N THR A 147 -14.78 7.95 9.14
CA THR A 147 -15.28 8.70 7.97
C THR A 147 -14.18 9.26 7.09
N GLU A 148 -12.95 9.41 7.61
CA GLU A 148 -11.77 9.85 6.82
C GLU A 148 -11.43 8.87 5.71
N ASN A 149 -11.79 7.59 5.86
CA ASN A 149 -11.58 6.54 4.87
C ASN A 149 -12.59 6.56 3.72
N SER A 150 -13.62 7.43 3.76
CA SER A 150 -14.64 7.52 2.71
C SER A 150 -14.07 7.76 1.31
N CYS A 151 -12.97 8.50 1.20
CA CYS A 151 -12.36 8.76 -0.11
C CYS A 151 -11.60 7.58 -0.73
N TYR A 152 -11.38 6.49 0.01
CA TYR A 152 -10.90 5.23 -0.54
C TYR A 152 -12.03 4.43 -1.21
N CYS A 153 -13.29 4.77 -0.91
CA CYS A 153 -14.47 4.09 -1.41
C CYS A 153 -14.96 4.66 -2.72
N LEU A 154 -14.58 4.02 -3.83
CA LEU A 154 -15.01 4.43 -5.15
C LEU A 154 -16.45 3.97 -5.42
N GLU A 155 -17.34 4.93 -5.66
CA GLU A 155 -18.78 4.71 -5.84
C GLU A 155 -19.07 3.64 -6.91
N GLY A 156 -19.94 2.69 -6.57
CA GLY A 156 -20.36 1.60 -7.46
C GLY A 156 -19.28 0.55 -7.77
N LYS A 157 -18.08 0.64 -7.16
CA LYS A 157 -16.97 -0.27 -7.43
C LYS A 157 -16.50 -1.03 -6.19
N ASP A 158 -16.50 -0.40 -5.03
CA ASP A 158 -15.97 -1.02 -3.80
C ASP A 158 -17.08 -1.67 -2.96
N GLN A 159 -17.06 -3.01 -2.90
CA GLN A 159 -17.97 -3.82 -2.09
C GLN A 159 -17.53 -3.96 -0.62
N PHE A 160 -16.28 -3.57 -0.31
CA PHE A 160 -15.63 -3.81 0.98
C PHE A 160 -15.66 -2.58 1.90
N CYS A 161 -16.16 -1.44 1.43
CA CYS A 161 -16.19 -0.18 2.17
C CYS A 161 -16.95 -0.18 3.50
N GLN A 162 -17.87 -1.12 3.68
CA GLN A 162 -18.63 -1.29 4.92
C GLN A 162 -17.92 -2.21 5.92
N HIS A 163 -16.81 -2.82 5.53
CA HIS A 163 -16.09 -3.81 6.32
C HIS A 163 -14.77 -3.25 6.85
N ASN A 164 -14.37 -3.67 8.05
CA ASN A 164 -13.09 -3.31 8.63
C ASN A 164 -11.98 -4.27 8.18
N GLY A 165 -10.76 -3.75 8.11
CA GLY A 165 -9.51 -4.47 7.90
C GLY A 165 -9.25 -4.95 6.47
N VAL A 166 -10.07 -4.51 5.51
CA VAL A 166 -9.91 -4.80 4.08
C VAL A 166 -10.06 -3.53 3.25
N ARG A 167 -9.43 -3.49 2.08
CA ARG A 167 -9.62 -2.42 1.10
C ARG A 167 -9.37 -2.92 -0.32
N ASP A 168 -10.24 -2.54 -1.24
CA ASP A 168 -10.05 -2.80 -2.66
C ASP A 168 -8.89 -1.93 -3.20
N ILE A 169 -7.88 -2.57 -3.79
CA ILE A 169 -6.74 -1.90 -4.46
C ILE A 169 -6.68 -2.24 -5.95
N SER A 170 -7.80 -2.66 -6.52
CA SER A 170 -7.89 -3.10 -7.92
C SER A 170 -7.54 -2.01 -8.90
N GLN A 171 -7.88 -0.75 -8.61
CA GLN A 171 -7.50 0.39 -9.43
C GLN A 171 -5.97 0.60 -9.45
N CYS A 172 -5.28 0.35 -8.34
CA CYS A 172 -3.83 0.47 -8.23
C CYS A 172 -3.09 -0.69 -8.91
N MET A 173 -3.52 -1.92 -8.63
CA MET A 173 -2.87 -3.15 -9.13
C MET A 173 -3.33 -3.56 -10.52
N LYS A 174 -4.41 -2.95 -11.03
CA LYS A 174 -5.12 -3.34 -12.26
C LYS A 174 -5.49 -4.82 -12.25
N ALA A 175 -5.85 -5.36 -11.10
CA ALA A 175 -6.26 -6.75 -10.89
C ALA A 175 -7.25 -6.80 -9.73
N PRO A 176 -8.15 -7.80 -9.65
CA PRO A 176 -9.12 -7.91 -8.56
C PRO A 176 -8.42 -8.33 -7.26
N VAL A 177 -7.79 -7.37 -6.58
CA VAL A 177 -6.97 -7.60 -5.38
C VAL A 177 -7.53 -6.78 -4.23
N VAL A 178 -7.77 -7.46 -3.11
CA VAL A 178 -8.18 -6.82 -1.86
C VAL A 178 -7.03 -6.92 -0.87
N MET A 179 -6.58 -5.79 -0.32
CA MET A 179 -5.54 -5.81 0.70
C MET A 179 -6.12 -5.88 2.11
N SER A 180 -5.31 -6.41 3.02
CA SER A 180 -5.58 -6.48 4.46
C SER A 180 -4.28 -6.48 5.24
N LEU A 181 -4.34 -6.42 6.57
CA LEU A 181 -3.21 -6.81 7.41
C LEU A 181 -3.14 -8.35 7.52
N PRO A 182 -1.95 -8.94 7.72
CA PRO A 182 -1.80 -10.40 7.77
C PRO A 182 -2.76 -11.08 8.75
N HIS A 183 -3.31 -12.22 8.32
CA HIS A 183 -4.35 -12.97 9.03
C HIS A 183 -5.59 -12.14 9.37
N PHE A 184 -5.90 -11.11 8.58
CA PHE A 184 -6.98 -10.15 8.82
C PHE A 184 -6.91 -9.53 10.22
N TYR A 185 -5.70 -9.18 10.66
CA TYR A 185 -5.52 -8.36 11.87
C TYR A 185 -6.30 -7.06 11.73
N LEU A 186 -7.09 -6.69 12.76
CA LEU A 186 -8.05 -5.58 12.77
C LEU A 186 -9.21 -5.69 11.76
N GLY A 187 -9.35 -6.82 11.06
CA GLY A 187 -10.48 -7.06 10.17
C GLY A 187 -11.73 -7.56 10.87
N ASP A 188 -12.85 -7.52 10.16
CA ASP A 188 -14.10 -8.09 10.66
C ASP A 188 -13.97 -9.61 10.90
N PRO A 189 -14.71 -10.17 11.88
CA PRO A 189 -14.61 -11.60 12.20
C PRO A 189 -14.91 -12.53 11.03
N GLU A 190 -15.75 -12.13 10.08
CA GLU A 190 -16.12 -12.95 8.92
C GLU A 190 -14.91 -13.32 8.06
N PHE A 191 -13.94 -12.41 7.87
CA PHE A 191 -12.75 -12.69 7.06
C PHE A 191 -11.82 -13.69 7.74
N ARG A 192 -11.74 -13.65 9.07
CA ARG A 192 -10.99 -14.64 9.86
C ARG A 192 -11.63 -16.02 9.83
N ASN A 193 -12.96 -16.07 9.72
CA ASN A 193 -13.72 -17.31 9.67
C ASN A 193 -13.82 -17.89 8.24
N TYR A 194 -13.65 -17.05 7.21
CA TYR A 194 -13.69 -17.44 5.81
C TYR A 194 -12.57 -18.44 5.46
N ALA A 195 -11.36 -18.24 5.99
CA ALA A 195 -10.21 -19.09 5.72
C ALA A 195 -9.70 -19.80 6.97
N ARG A 196 -9.48 -21.12 6.87
CA ARG A 196 -8.89 -21.89 7.98
C ARG A 196 -7.44 -21.45 8.24
N GLY A 197 -7.11 -21.23 9.52
CA GLY A 197 -5.74 -20.93 9.95
C GLY A 197 -5.44 -19.45 10.21
N MET A 198 -6.44 -18.57 10.11
CA MET A 198 -6.29 -17.16 10.48
C MET A 198 -6.09 -17.01 12.00
N ARG A 199 -4.97 -16.43 12.40
CA ARG A 199 -4.56 -16.23 13.80
C ARG A 199 -3.94 -14.84 13.94
N PRO A 200 -4.75 -13.77 13.95
CA PRO A 200 -4.24 -12.40 14.04
C PRO A 200 -3.45 -12.18 15.33
N HIS A 201 -2.26 -11.58 15.21
CA HIS A 201 -1.43 -11.21 16.35
C HIS A 201 -0.81 -9.83 16.10
N ARG A 202 -1.00 -8.90 17.04
CA ARG A 202 -0.60 -7.50 16.87
C ARG A 202 0.87 -7.35 16.49
N ASP A 203 1.78 -7.92 17.28
CA ASP A 203 3.23 -7.73 17.08
C ASP A 203 3.75 -8.32 15.76
N SER A 204 3.09 -9.36 15.27
CA SER A 204 3.48 -10.08 14.06
C SER A 204 2.81 -9.53 12.82
N HIS A 205 1.65 -8.87 12.93
CA HIS A 205 0.80 -8.49 11.80
C HIS A 205 0.53 -6.99 11.69
N THR A 206 1.01 -6.16 12.62
CA THR A 206 1.11 -4.71 12.39
C THR A 206 2.35 -4.35 11.56
N SER A 207 2.34 -3.21 10.88
CA SER A 207 3.55 -2.63 10.28
C SER A 207 4.24 -1.68 11.25
N ALA A 208 5.57 -1.66 11.25
CA ALA A 208 6.36 -0.81 12.13
C ALA A 208 7.60 -0.27 11.44
N LEU A 209 8.01 0.93 11.84
CA LEU A 209 9.20 1.63 11.37
C LEU A 209 9.98 2.12 12.58
N TYR A 210 11.28 1.88 12.60
CA TYR A 210 12.17 2.25 13.69
C TYR A 210 13.14 3.29 13.15
N ILE A 211 13.08 4.50 13.68
CA ILE A 211 13.85 5.64 13.18
C ILE A 211 14.78 6.13 14.30
N GLU A 212 16.04 6.38 13.98
CA GLU A 212 16.93 7.10 14.88
C GLU A 212 16.49 8.58 14.94
N PRO A 213 16.06 9.08 16.11
CA PRO A 213 15.31 10.33 16.18
C PRO A 213 16.13 11.58 15.87
N GLN A 214 17.45 11.58 16.08
CA GLN A 214 18.27 12.77 15.83
C GLN A 214 18.51 13.00 14.34
N THR A 215 18.71 11.95 13.57
CA THR A 215 19.06 12.02 12.14
C THR A 215 17.88 11.79 11.21
N GLY A 216 16.79 11.18 11.69
CA GLY A 216 15.68 10.74 10.83
C GLY A 216 16.01 9.48 10.01
N THR A 217 17.09 8.78 10.34
CA THR A 217 17.53 7.59 9.60
C THR A 217 16.68 6.37 9.97
N PRO A 218 16.03 5.68 9.01
CA PRO A 218 15.35 4.43 9.29
C PRO A 218 16.37 3.32 9.60
N VAL A 219 16.26 2.71 10.78
CA VAL A 219 17.16 1.65 11.27
C VAL A 219 16.60 0.26 11.00
N LYS A 220 15.28 0.11 11.12
CA LYS A 220 14.57 -1.16 10.88
C LYS A 220 13.16 -0.85 10.39
N ALA A 221 12.64 -1.68 9.50
CA ALA A 221 11.25 -1.62 9.08
C ALA A 221 10.64 -3.02 9.00
N ALA A 222 9.36 -3.10 9.30
CA ALA A 222 8.53 -4.27 9.06
C ALA A 222 7.26 -3.80 8.35
N LYS A 223 7.26 -3.92 7.02
CA LYS A 223 6.09 -3.65 6.19
C LYS A 223 5.31 -4.96 5.99
N ARG A 224 4.08 -5.01 6.50
CA ARG A 224 3.27 -6.23 6.56
C ARG A 224 1.88 -5.95 6.01
N ILE A 225 1.62 -6.50 4.84
CA ILE A 225 0.36 -6.38 4.09
C ILE A 225 0.07 -7.75 3.48
N GLN A 226 -1.20 -8.14 3.45
CA GLN A 226 -1.69 -9.36 2.82
C GLN A 226 -2.56 -8.99 1.62
N PHE A 227 -2.34 -9.68 0.49
CA PHE A 227 -3.19 -9.61 -0.70
C PHE A 227 -4.12 -10.81 -0.73
N ASN A 228 -5.38 -10.56 -1.03
CA ASN A 228 -6.46 -11.53 -1.13
C ASN A 228 -7.06 -11.51 -2.53
#